data_AF-A0A2S9GCH9-F1
#
_entry.id   AF-A0A2S9GCH9-F1
#
_cell.length_a   1.000
_cell.length_b   1.000
_cell.length_c   1.000
_cell.angle_alpha   90.00
_cell.angle_beta   90.00
_cell.angle_gamma   90.00
#
_symmetry.space_group_name_H-M   'P 1'
#
loop_
_entity.id
_entity.type
_entity.pdbx_description
1 polymer ?
#
loop_
_entity_poly.entity_id
_entity_poly.type
_entity_poly.pdbx_seq_one_letter_code
_entity_poly.pdbx_strand_id
1 'polypeptide(L)'
;TCTPGGTYLITGGTGALGLRIAQRLADLGARRLVLLSRSGLPNREQWAAQSHSDAVRAVSALEERGVTVHVAAIDIGAAAAGDQL
;
A
#
# COMPACT_ATOMS: atom_id res chain seq x y z
N THR A 1 -13.73 -3.22 -13.41
CA THR A 1 -12.32 -3.57 -13.70
C THR A 1 -11.48 -2.33 -13.47
N CYS A 2 -10.20 -2.51 -13.15
CA CYS A 2 -9.23 -1.42 -13.04
C CYS A 2 -8.62 -1.13 -14.43
N THR A 3 -8.29 0.13 -14.70
CA THR A 3 -7.55 0.54 -15.88
C THR A 3 -6.10 0.03 -15.82
N PRO A 4 -5.56 -0.55 -16.92
CA PRO A 4 -4.20 -1.12 -16.94
C PRO A 4 -3.08 -0.12 -16.61
N GLY A 5 -3.29 1.16 -16.94
CA GLY A 5 -2.39 2.26 -16.62
C GLY A 5 -2.81 3.09 -15.41
N GLY A 6 -3.80 2.67 -14.62
CA GLY A 6 -4.24 3.44 -13.45
C GLY A 6 -3.24 3.35 -12.28
N THR A 7 -3.17 4.42 -11.48
CA THR A 7 -2.57 4.39 -10.14
C THR A 7 -3.69 4.60 -9.12
N TYR A 8 -3.76 3.73 -8.11
CA TYR A 8 -4.84 3.72 -7.14
C TYR A 8 -4.29 4.06 -5.76
N LEU A 9 -4.82 5.12 -5.16
CA LEU A 9 -4.45 5.59 -3.83
C LEU A 9 -5.43 5.03 -2.78
N ILE A 10 -4.89 4.50 -1.69
CA ILE A 10 -5.67 3.99 -0.55
C ILE A 10 -5.20 4.68 0.72
N THR A 11 -6.07 5.49 1.33
CA THR A 11 -5.84 6.07 2.66
C THR A 11 -6.12 5.05 3.76
N GLY A 12 -5.29 5.00 4.79
CA GLY A 12 -5.32 3.90 5.76
C GLY A 12 -4.93 2.56 5.12
N GLY A 13 -4.13 2.59 4.06
CA GLY A 13 -3.82 1.47 3.18
C GLY A 13 -3.09 0.31 3.87
N THR A 14 -2.34 0.57 4.94
CA THR A 14 -1.67 -0.48 5.74
C THR A 14 -2.54 -1.05 6.86
N GLY A 15 -3.77 -0.56 7.02
CA GLY A 15 -4.73 -1.07 8.00
C GLY A 15 -5.50 -2.30 7.50
N ALA A 16 -6.20 -2.98 8.41
CA ALA A 16 -6.88 -4.25 8.14
C ALA A 16 -7.84 -4.20 6.94
N LEU A 17 -8.59 -3.11 6.75
CA LEU A 17 -9.48 -2.95 5.60
C LEU A 17 -8.72 -2.49 4.34
N GLY A 18 -7.79 -1.56 4.49
CA GLY A 18 -6.98 -1.03 3.39
C GLY A 18 -6.24 -2.14 2.63
N LEU A 19 -5.66 -3.09 3.35
CA LEU A 19 -4.97 -4.24 2.77
C LEU A 19 -5.91 -5.17 1.98
N ARG A 20 -7.13 -5.40 2.49
CA ARG A 20 -8.15 -6.20 1.79
C ARG A 20 -8.62 -5.51 0.51
N ILE A 21 -8.78 -4.18 0.56
CA ILE A 21 -9.11 -3.39 -0.63
C ILE A 21 -7.95 -3.40 -1.63
N ALA A 22 -6.69 -3.30 -1.18
CA ALA A 22 -5.51 -3.40 -2.04
C ALA A 22 -5.48 -4.75 -2.80
N GLN A 23 -5.73 -5.84 -2.10
CA GLN A 23 -5.87 -7.18 -2.69
C GLN A 23 -7.00 -7.22 -3.72
N ARG A 24 -8.18 -6.68 -3.38
CA ARG A 24 -9.32 -6.65 -4.29
C ARG A 24 -9.05 -5.81 -5.54
N LEU A 25 -8.37 -4.67 -5.42
CA LEU A 25 -8.00 -3.85 -6.57
C LEU A 25 -7.00 -4.58 -7.48
N ALA A 26 -6.03 -5.30 -6.90
CA ALA A 26 -5.12 -6.14 -7.66
C ALA A 26 -5.85 -7.26 -8.43
N ASP A 27 -6.87 -7.87 -7.83
CA ASP A 27 -7.75 -8.86 -8.49
C ASP A 27 -8.55 -8.23 -9.64
N LEU A 28 -8.94 -6.96 -9.49
CA LEU A 28 -9.66 -6.21 -10.51
C LEU A 28 -8.75 -5.67 -11.63
N GLY A 29 -7.42 -5.87 -11.53
CA GLY A 29 -6.44 -5.53 -12.56
C GLY A 29 -5.54 -4.34 -12.22
N ALA A 30 -5.60 -3.79 -11.00
CA ALA A 30 -4.67 -2.75 -10.60
C ALA A 30 -3.23 -3.30 -10.57
N ARG A 31 -2.30 -2.50 -11.08
CA ARG A 31 -0.86 -2.82 -11.10
C ARG A 31 0.02 -1.77 -10.41
N ARG A 32 -0.56 -0.62 -10.04
CA ARG A 32 0.11 0.44 -9.27
C ARG A 32 -0.77 0.87 -8.12
N LEU A 33 -0.33 0.60 -6.90
CA LEU A 33 -1.02 0.95 -5.68
C LEU A 33 -0.15 1.91 -4.85
N VAL A 34 -0.77 2.94 -4.31
CA VAL A 34 -0.19 3.82 -3.30
C VAL A 34 -0.96 3.61 -2.00
N LEU A 35 -0.30 3.10 -0.97
CA LEU A 35 -0.85 2.89 0.36
C LEU A 35 -0.40 4.03 1.27
N LEU A 36 -1.32 4.90 1.67
CA LEU A 36 -1.04 5.91 2.66
C LEU A 36 -1.43 5.43 4.04
N SER A 37 -0.56 5.64 5.00
CA SER A 37 -0.88 5.55 6.42
C SER A 37 0.01 6.48 7.20
N ARG A 38 -0.37 6.83 8.43
CA ARG A 38 0.48 7.69 9.28
C ARG A 38 1.80 7.03 9.67
N SER A 39 1.77 5.71 9.87
CA SER A 39 2.92 4.93 10.37
C SER A 39 3.77 4.32 9.24
N GLY A 40 3.23 4.25 8.02
CA GLY A 40 3.91 3.62 6.89
C GLY A 40 4.21 2.13 7.11
N LEU A 41 5.33 1.68 6.55
CA LEU A 41 5.95 0.38 6.78
C LEU A 41 7.39 0.57 7.28
N PRO A 42 7.95 -0.41 8.01
CA PRO A 42 9.37 -0.41 8.34
C PRO A 42 10.24 -0.46 7.07
N ASN A 43 11.51 -0.09 7.22
CA ASN A 43 12.51 -0.24 6.15
C ASN A 43 12.57 -1.69 5.66
N ARG A 44 12.77 -1.90 4.35
CA ARG A 44 12.76 -3.23 3.73
C ARG A 44 13.74 -4.22 4.37
N GLU A 45 14.90 -3.74 4.82
CA GLU A 45 15.91 -4.54 5.52
C GLU A 45 15.36 -5.22 6.80
N GLN A 46 14.32 -4.65 7.41
CA GLN A 46 13.71 -5.15 8.64
C GLN A 46 12.54 -6.11 8.39
N TRP A 47 12.13 -6.32 7.14
CA TRP A 47 10.92 -7.09 6.82
C TRP A 47 11.05 -8.57 7.19
N ALA A 48 12.25 -9.16 7.10
CA ALA A 48 12.48 -10.53 7.52
C ALA A 48 12.14 -10.73 9.02
N ALA A 49 12.55 -9.79 9.87
CA ALA A 49 12.23 -9.80 11.30
C ALA A 49 10.76 -9.44 11.59
N GLN A 50 10.10 -8.72 10.69
CA GLN A 50 8.69 -8.30 10.81
C GLN A 50 7.73 -9.12 9.93
N SER A 51 8.09 -10.35 9.62
CA SER A 51 7.27 -11.26 8.79
C SER A 51 5.89 -11.56 9.39
N HIS A 52 5.67 -11.32 10.68
CA HIS A 52 4.37 -11.44 11.36
C HIS A 52 3.45 -10.22 11.14
N SER A 53 3.98 -9.10 10.61
CA SER A 53 3.17 -7.92 10.31
C SER A 53 2.26 -8.18 9.12
N ASP A 54 0.94 -8.04 9.33
CA ASP A 54 -0.05 -8.20 8.27
C ASP A 54 0.22 -7.28 7.08
N ALA A 55 0.68 -6.04 7.36
CA ALA A 55 0.97 -5.07 6.31
C ALA A 55 2.20 -5.46 5.48
N VAL A 56 3.28 -5.94 6.12
CA VAL A 56 4.47 -6.45 5.41
C VAL A 56 4.08 -7.65 4.54
N ARG A 57 3.37 -8.64 5.10
CA ARG A 57 2.92 -9.83 4.37
C ARG A 57 2.03 -9.48 3.18
N ALA A 58 1.08 -8.58 3.38
CA ALA A 58 0.14 -8.20 2.33
C ALA A 58 0.83 -7.42 1.20
N VAL A 59 1.76 -6.52 1.53
CA VAL A 59 2.54 -5.79 0.51
C VAL A 59 3.45 -6.74 -0.26
N SER A 60 4.19 -7.63 0.41
CA SER A 60 5.00 -8.65 -0.28
C SER A 60 4.16 -9.52 -1.22
N ALA A 61 3.00 -9.99 -0.77
CA ALA A 61 2.10 -10.81 -1.60
C ALA A 61 1.55 -10.05 -2.82
N LEU A 62 1.34 -8.73 -2.72
CA LEU A 62 0.96 -7.89 -3.86
C LEU A 62 2.13 -7.74 -4.85
N GLU A 63 3.34 -7.51 -4.33
CA GLU A 63 4.56 -7.37 -5.14
C GLU A 63 4.89 -8.66 -5.90
N GLU A 64 4.75 -9.83 -5.27
CA GLU A 64 4.90 -11.16 -5.90
C GLU A 64 3.90 -11.37 -7.05
N ARG A 65 2.74 -10.72 -7.00
CA ARG A 65 1.74 -10.73 -8.07
C ARG A 65 2.03 -9.70 -9.19
N GLY A 66 3.18 -9.04 -9.13
CA GLY A 66 3.59 -8.02 -10.10
C GLY A 66 2.90 -6.66 -9.92
N VAL A 67 2.35 -6.38 -8.73
CA VAL A 67 1.80 -5.07 -8.40
C VAL A 67 2.91 -4.20 -7.81
N THR A 68 3.16 -3.04 -8.40
CA THR A 68 4.02 -2.04 -7.78
C THR A 68 3.26 -1.39 -6.63
N VAL A 69 3.79 -1.51 -5.41
CA VAL A 69 3.21 -0.91 -4.21
C VAL A 69 4.16 0.16 -3.68
N HIS A 70 3.67 1.40 -3.59
CA HIS A 70 4.34 2.48 -2.88
C HIS A 70 3.64 2.69 -1.55
N VAL A 71 4.38 2.66 -0.44
CA VAL A 71 3.83 2.97 0.88
C VAL A 71 4.43 4.28 1.35
N ALA A 72 3.58 5.28 1.64
CA ALA A 72 4.03 6.57 2.16
C ALA A 72 3.44 6.83 3.55
N ALA A 73 4.32 7.25 4.45
CA ALA A 73 4.00 7.64 5.81
C ALA A 73 3.50 9.10 5.82
N ILE A 74 2.21 9.29 5.56
CA ILE A 74 1.60 10.63 5.42
C ILE A 74 0.36 10.71 6.31
N ASP A 75 0.28 11.77 7.10
CA ASP A 75 -0.97 12.17 7.73
C ASP A 75 -1.80 13.00 6.74
N ILE A 76 -2.79 12.38 6.13
CA ILE A 76 -3.64 13.03 5.12
C ILE A 76 -4.44 14.22 5.67
N GLY A 77 -4.60 14.33 7.00
CA GLY A 77 -5.25 15.46 7.65
C GLY A 77 -4.35 16.71 7.79
N ALA A 78 -3.05 16.59 7.54
CA ALA A 78 -2.12 17.71 7.61
C ALA A 78 -2.27 18.64 6.39
N ALA A 79 -2.18 19.95 6.62
CA ALA A 79 -2.44 20.97 5.61
C ALA A 79 -1.59 20.86 4.32
N ALA A 80 -0.42 20.23 4.39
CA ALA A 80 0.51 20.04 3.27
C ALA A 80 0.64 18.58 2.81
N ALA A 81 -0.28 17.69 3.19
CA ALA A 81 -0.19 16.27 2.88
C ALA A 81 -0.17 15.97 1.36
N GLY A 82 -0.82 16.82 0.55
CA GLY A 82 -0.88 16.68 -0.90
C GLY A 82 0.47 16.88 -1.60
N ASP A 83 1.38 17.66 -1.00
CA ASP A 83 2.69 17.95 -1.58
C ASP A 83 3.69 16.80 -1.38
N GLN A 84 3.32 15.80 -0.57
CA GLN A 84 4.14 14.65 -0.20
C GLN A 84 3.80 13.39 -1.01
N LEU A 85 2.81 13.48 -1.91
CA LEU A 85 2.29 12.41 -2.77
C LEU A 85 2.93 12.40 -4.16
#